data_AF-A0A7I9YR85-F1
#
_entry.id   AF-A0A7I9YR85-F1
#
_cell.length_a   1.000
_cell.length_b   1.000
_cell.length_c   1.000
_cell.angle_alpha   90.00
_cell.angle_beta   90.00
_cell.angle_gamma   90.00
#
_symmetry.space_group_name_H-M   'P 1'
#
loop_
_entity.id
_entity.type
_entity.pdbx_description
1 polymer ?
#
loop_
_entity_poly.entity_id
_entity_poly.type
_entity_poly.pdbx_seq_one_letter_code
_entity_poly.pdbx_strand_id
1 'polypeptide(L)'
;MILTTYDCSLGASDDLNQDLNLDLNLDPPGCAVLVVGCGNLLRGDDGVGPILVRHLWERGVPDGAKLVDGGTAGMDVAFQMRGAERVVIIDAAATGSAPGTIFKVPGEELEELPPLQGLHTHSFRWDHAIAFARWALAEDCPTDITVYLIEVSGVELGADLSEPVQTAMEQVIDRIEAEYLAALRPEVADEITVELTADGYLRLDAELAASRFPSDAVVAMVRDGDLWLVPLRGPRSGGLLLKQRNPAGDRSLLIREVIADRAISGVLRACWDDEHRALRIPLHDEPGPPG
;
A
#
# COMPACT_ATOMS: atom_id res chain seq x y z
N MET A 1 -58.54 -0.79 -58.80
CA MET A 1 -57.72 -0.50 -57.60
C MET A 1 -56.72 -1.63 -57.50
N ILE A 2 -55.55 -1.47 -58.12
CA ILE A 2 -54.49 -2.47 -58.22
C ILE A 2 -53.26 -1.84 -57.59
N LEU A 3 -52.77 -2.42 -56.50
CA LEU A 3 -51.47 -2.14 -55.90
C LEU A 3 -50.50 -3.19 -56.43
N THR A 4 -49.50 -2.75 -57.18
CA THR A 4 -48.29 -3.51 -57.49
C THR A 4 -47.09 -2.60 -57.35
N THR A 5 -46.20 -2.99 -56.44
CA THR A 5 -44.86 -2.48 -56.18
C THR A 5 -43.96 -2.61 -57.40
N TYR A 6 -43.17 -1.58 -57.73
CA TYR A 6 -41.87 -1.69 -58.41
C TYR A 6 -40.92 -0.55 -58.03
N ASP A 7 -39.65 -0.91 -58.11
CA ASP A 7 -38.40 -0.40 -57.57
C ASP A 7 -37.77 0.79 -58.33
N CYS A 8 -36.93 1.61 -57.69
CA CYS A 8 -35.69 2.19 -58.27
C CYS A 8 -34.98 3.19 -57.35
N SER A 9 -33.85 2.74 -56.78
CA SER A 9 -32.52 3.38 -56.70
C SER A 9 -32.38 4.88 -56.43
N LEU A 10 -31.55 5.24 -55.43
CA LEU A 10 -30.40 6.15 -55.56
C LEU A 10 -29.51 6.06 -54.30
N GLY A 11 -28.20 5.94 -54.54
CA GLY A 11 -27.21 5.56 -53.54
C GLY A 11 -26.91 6.60 -52.47
N ALA A 12 -26.39 6.11 -51.35
CA ALA A 12 -25.72 6.91 -50.33
C ALA A 12 -24.45 6.17 -49.89
N SER A 13 -23.33 6.66 -50.43
CA SER A 13 -21.97 6.71 -49.88
C SER A 13 -21.53 5.73 -48.79
N ASP A 14 -20.43 5.06 -49.12
CA ASP A 14 -19.70 3.99 -48.43
C ASP A 14 -18.70 4.48 -47.34
N ASP A 15 -18.92 5.63 -46.71
CA ASP A 15 -17.85 6.37 -45.99
C ASP A 15 -18.16 6.74 -44.51
N LEU A 16 -18.98 5.97 -43.77
CA LEU A 16 -19.34 6.35 -42.38
C LEU A 16 -19.21 5.26 -41.30
N ASN A 17 -18.60 4.10 -41.58
CA ASN A 17 -18.58 2.98 -40.62
C ASN A 17 -17.17 2.48 -40.22
N GLN A 18 -16.12 3.31 -40.28
CA GLN A 18 -14.76 2.87 -39.91
C GLN A 18 -14.18 3.42 -38.59
N ASP A 19 -14.82 4.36 -37.89
CA ASP A 19 -14.14 5.09 -36.79
C ASP A 19 -14.71 4.93 -35.37
N LEU A 20 -15.20 3.74 -34.99
CA LEU A 20 -15.55 3.45 -33.59
C LEU A 20 -15.24 2.00 -33.17
N ASN A 21 -14.01 1.54 -33.39
CA ASN A 21 -13.42 0.49 -32.57
C ASN A 21 -12.57 1.18 -31.50
N LEU A 22 -13.23 1.79 -30.50
CA LEU A 22 -12.54 2.04 -29.24
C LEU A 22 -12.39 0.67 -28.57
N ASP A 23 -11.19 0.09 -28.67
CA ASP A 23 -10.73 -0.94 -27.75
C ASP A 23 -10.67 -0.32 -26.36
N LEU A 24 -11.84 -0.19 -25.73
CA LEU A 24 -11.97 0.12 -24.31
C LEU A 24 -11.42 -1.10 -23.60
N ASN A 25 -10.13 -1.07 -23.29
CA ASN A 25 -9.56 -2.02 -22.37
C ASN A 25 -10.21 -1.77 -20.99
N LEU A 26 -11.22 -2.59 -20.69
CA LEU A 26 -11.97 -2.55 -19.43
C LEU A 26 -11.23 -3.29 -18.31
N ASP A 27 -10.08 -3.89 -18.60
CA ASP A 27 -9.27 -4.52 -17.57
C ASP A 27 -8.71 -3.46 -16.62
N PRO A 28 -8.73 -3.73 -15.30
CA PRO A 28 -8.14 -2.81 -14.33
C PRO A 28 -6.66 -2.59 -14.68
N PRO A 29 -6.13 -1.36 -14.56
CA PRO A 29 -4.72 -1.11 -14.79
C PRO A 29 -3.89 -2.01 -13.87
N GLY A 30 -2.86 -2.63 -14.45
CA GLY A 30 -1.91 -3.46 -13.72
C GLY A 30 -1.14 -2.67 -12.65
N CYS A 31 -0.39 -3.37 -11.81
CA CYS A 31 0.45 -2.76 -10.79
C CYS A 31 1.87 -3.35 -10.79
N ALA A 32 2.86 -2.56 -10.43
CA ALA A 32 4.23 -3.04 -10.31
C ALA A 32 4.37 -4.06 -9.17
N VAL A 33 3.68 -3.81 -8.04
CA VAL A 33 3.69 -4.71 -6.89
C VAL A 33 2.28 -4.93 -6.36
N LEU A 34 1.87 -6.19 -6.24
CA LEU A 34 0.69 -6.61 -5.52
C LEU A 34 1.09 -7.28 -4.20
N VAL A 35 0.55 -6.82 -3.08
CA VAL A 35 0.71 -7.47 -1.78
C VAL A 35 -0.64 -8.01 -1.31
N VAL A 36 -0.71 -9.30 -0.99
CA VAL A 36 -1.93 -9.98 -0.56
C VAL A 36 -1.75 -10.63 0.80
N GLY A 37 -2.61 -10.27 1.75
CA GLY A 37 -2.67 -10.88 3.07
C GLY A 37 -3.78 -11.91 3.12
N CYS A 38 -3.42 -13.17 3.32
CA CYS A 38 -4.34 -14.30 3.48
C CYS A 38 -4.43 -14.70 4.95
N GLY A 39 -5.60 -15.15 5.37
CA GLY A 39 -5.83 -15.58 6.74
C GLY A 39 -7.23 -15.27 7.27
N ASN A 40 -7.47 -15.68 8.52
CA ASN A 40 -8.74 -15.46 9.21
C ASN A 40 -8.55 -14.60 10.46
N LEU A 41 -9.01 -13.36 10.38
CA LEU A 41 -8.99 -12.38 11.48
C LEU A 41 -9.67 -12.84 12.77
N LEU A 42 -10.56 -13.84 12.68
CA LEU A 42 -11.27 -14.36 13.84
C LEU A 42 -10.49 -15.46 14.57
N ARG A 43 -9.28 -15.83 14.13
CA ARG A 43 -8.59 -17.04 14.60
C ARG A 43 -7.14 -16.79 15.02
N GLY A 44 -6.92 -15.88 15.98
CA GLY A 44 -5.60 -15.64 16.55
C GLY A 44 -4.55 -15.36 15.49
N ASP A 45 -3.46 -16.13 15.51
CA ASP A 45 -2.33 -15.96 14.59
C ASP A 45 -2.68 -16.21 13.11
N ASP A 46 -3.77 -16.92 12.82
CA ASP A 46 -4.30 -17.11 11.45
C ASP A 46 -4.69 -15.77 10.82
N GLY A 47 -4.88 -14.71 11.60
CA GLY A 47 -5.20 -13.36 11.14
C GLY A 47 -4.01 -12.54 10.65
N VAL A 48 -2.78 -13.06 10.73
CA VAL A 48 -1.56 -12.26 10.53
C VAL A 48 -1.47 -11.61 9.16
N GLY A 49 -1.88 -12.27 8.08
CA GLY A 49 -1.83 -11.72 6.72
C GLY A 49 -2.69 -10.44 6.55
N PRO A 50 -4.01 -10.51 6.78
CA PRO A 50 -4.89 -9.34 6.75
C PRO A 50 -4.47 -8.22 7.72
N ILE A 51 -3.99 -8.56 8.92
CA ILE A 51 -3.51 -7.56 9.88
C ILE A 51 -2.26 -6.86 9.35
N LEU A 52 -1.31 -7.60 8.76
CA LEU A 52 -0.11 -7.05 8.14
C LEU A 52 -0.47 -6.07 7.01
N VAL A 53 -1.39 -6.46 6.12
CA VAL A 53 -1.85 -5.61 5.01
C VAL A 53 -2.45 -4.30 5.53
N ARG A 54 -3.19 -4.34 6.64
CA ARG A 54 -3.72 -3.12 7.27
C ARG A 54 -2.61 -2.21 7.79
N HIS A 55 -1.56 -2.77 8.38
CA HIS A 55 -0.40 -1.97 8.79
C HIS A 55 0.32 -1.34 7.59
N LEU A 56 0.39 -2.03 6.45
CA LEU A 56 0.93 -1.46 5.21
C LEU A 56 0.04 -0.34 4.65
N TRP A 57 -1.30 -0.50 4.66
CA TRP A 57 -2.22 0.57 4.26
C TRP A 57 -2.05 1.83 5.10
N GLU A 58 -1.89 1.67 6.41
CA GLU A 58 -1.65 2.78 7.33
C GLU A 58 -0.26 3.40 7.15
N ARG A 59 0.70 2.68 6.58
CA ARG A 59 1.98 3.23 6.13
C ARG A 59 1.89 3.81 4.71
N GLY A 60 0.69 4.03 4.19
CA GLY A 60 0.36 4.59 2.88
C GLY A 60 0.90 3.78 1.68
N VAL A 61 0.07 3.68 0.64
CA VAL A 61 0.35 2.86 -0.54
C VAL A 61 1.00 3.73 -1.61
N PRO A 62 2.24 3.44 -2.05
CA PRO A 62 2.86 4.18 -3.15
C PRO A 62 2.14 3.92 -4.47
N ASP A 63 2.26 4.86 -5.40
CA ASP A 63 1.78 4.67 -6.77
C ASP A 63 2.45 3.45 -7.41
N GLY A 64 1.66 2.65 -8.14
CA GLY A 64 2.13 1.39 -8.70
C GLY A 64 2.12 0.20 -7.74
N ALA A 65 1.82 0.39 -6.45
CA ALA A 65 1.54 -0.70 -5.52
C ALA A 65 0.03 -0.90 -5.31
N LYS A 66 -0.36 -2.15 -5.10
CA LYS A 66 -1.72 -2.54 -4.73
C LYS A 66 -1.66 -3.47 -3.52
N LEU A 67 -2.43 -3.17 -2.48
CA LEU A 67 -2.55 -4.00 -1.29
C LEU A 67 -3.95 -4.61 -1.23
N VAL A 68 -4.05 -5.89 -0.85
CA VAL A 68 -5.31 -6.65 -0.82
C VAL A 68 -5.41 -7.47 0.46
N ASP A 69 -6.51 -7.28 1.20
CA ASP A 69 -6.94 -8.22 2.24
C ASP A 69 -7.65 -9.38 1.53
N GLY A 70 -6.94 -10.50 1.33
CA GLY A 70 -7.44 -11.69 0.66
C GLY A 70 -8.32 -12.56 1.54
N GLY A 71 -8.34 -12.29 2.86
CA GLY A 71 -9.05 -13.09 3.85
C GLY A 71 -8.84 -14.59 3.63
N THR A 72 -9.95 -15.33 3.57
CA THR A 72 -9.97 -16.78 3.31
C THR A 72 -10.40 -17.14 1.88
N ALA A 73 -10.48 -16.14 0.99
CA ALA A 73 -11.05 -16.28 -0.35
C ALA A 73 -9.94 -16.39 -1.42
N GLY A 74 -9.21 -17.51 -1.44
CA GLY A 74 -8.06 -17.67 -2.34
C GLY A 74 -8.38 -17.67 -3.86
N MET A 75 -9.65 -17.84 -4.29
CA MET A 75 -10.01 -17.64 -5.72
C MET A 75 -9.96 -16.17 -6.12
N ASP A 76 -10.41 -15.27 -5.25
CA ASP A 76 -10.41 -13.83 -5.54
C ASP A 76 -8.97 -13.33 -5.64
N VAL A 77 -8.07 -13.85 -4.80
CA VAL A 77 -6.63 -13.54 -4.83
C VAL A 77 -6.03 -13.79 -6.22
N ALA A 78 -6.33 -14.93 -6.83
CA ALA A 78 -5.81 -15.25 -8.16
C ALA A 78 -6.25 -14.26 -9.24
N PHE A 79 -7.49 -13.77 -9.19
CA PHE A 79 -7.95 -12.73 -10.12
C PHE A 79 -7.27 -11.38 -9.85
N GLN A 80 -6.94 -11.07 -8.59
CA GLN A 80 -6.22 -9.83 -8.24
C GLN A 80 -4.78 -9.81 -8.76
N MET A 81 -4.17 -10.98 -8.99
CA MET A 81 -2.81 -11.12 -9.51
C MET A 81 -2.68 -10.73 -10.99
N ARG A 82 -3.79 -10.69 -11.74
CA ARG A 82 -3.76 -10.33 -13.16
C ARG A 82 -3.16 -8.93 -13.37
N GLY A 83 -2.17 -8.84 -14.25
CA GLY A 83 -1.51 -7.58 -14.59
C GLY A 83 -0.54 -7.05 -13.53
N ALA A 84 -0.29 -7.81 -12.45
CA ALA A 84 0.76 -7.49 -11.50
C ALA A 84 2.14 -7.94 -12.03
N GLU A 85 3.17 -7.11 -11.92
CA GLU A 85 4.54 -7.54 -12.28
C GLU A 85 5.16 -8.43 -11.20
N ARG A 86 4.96 -8.06 -9.93
CA ARG A 86 5.39 -8.83 -8.76
C ARG A 86 4.24 -9.06 -7.80
N VAL A 87 4.20 -10.24 -7.19
CA VAL A 87 3.19 -10.61 -6.19
C VAL A 87 3.87 -11.05 -4.90
N VAL A 88 3.48 -10.47 -3.78
CA VAL A 88 3.89 -10.87 -2.43
C VAL A 88 2.66 -11.36 -1.68
N ILE A 89 2.66 -12.62 -1.25
CA ILE A 89 1.58 -13.21 -0.45
C ILE A 89 2.06 -13.40 0.98
N ILE A 90 1.21 -13.10 1.96
CA ILE A 90 1.47 -13.30 3.38
C ILE A 90 0.41 -14.24 3.93
N ASP A 91 0.81 -15.32 4.60
CA ASP A 91 -0.10 -16.22 5.30
C ASP A 91 0.49 -16.77 6.61
N ALA A 92 -0.37 -17.31 7.46
CA ALA A 92 0.02 -18.11 8.59
C ALA A 92 0.44 -19.54 8.17
N ALA A 93 1.43 -20.10 8.87
CA ALA A 93 1.84 -21.49 8.72
C ALA A 93 1.87 -22.23 10.05
N ALA A 94 1.64 -23.54 9.97
CA ALA A 94 1.72 -24.47 11.10
C ALA A 94 2.59 -25.65 10.70
N THR A 95 3.90 -25.41 10.64
CA THR A 95 4.92 -26.40 10.25
C THR A 95 5.43 -27.22 11.44
N GLY A 96 5.16 -26.77 12.67
CA GLY A 96 5.74 -27.32 13.90
C GLY A 96 7.09 -26.69 14.27
N SER A 97 7.49 -25.64 13.56
CA SER A 97 8.65 -24.82 13.91
C SER A 97 8.37 -23.93 15.12
N ALA A 98 9.36 -23.15 15.56
CA ALA A 98 9.14 -22.20 16.66
C ALA A 98 8.15 -21.09 16.22
N PRO A 99 7.15 -20.71 17.04
CA PRO A 99 6.24 -19.61 16.71
C PRO A 99 6.98 -18.32 16.36
N GLY A 100 6.50 -17.60 15.35
CA GLY A 100 7.14 -16.42 14.78
C GLY A 100 8.29 -16.72 13.82
N THR A 101 8.60 -18.00 13.52
CA THR A 101 9.53 -18.33 12.43
C THR A 101 8.99 -17.82 11.11
N ILE A 102 9.82 -17.07 10.37
CA ILE A 102 9.46 -16.50 9.07
C ILE A 102 10.07 -17.36 7.96
N PHE A 103 9.24 -17.85 7.06
CA PHE A 103 9.67 -18.50 5.83
C PHE A 103 9.43 -17.55 4.64
N LYS A 104 10.38 -17.49 3.71
CA LYS A 104 10.24 -16.81 2.42
C LYS A 104 10.35 -17.89 1.34
N VAL A 105 9.28 -18.10 0.59
CA VAL A 105 9.18 -19.18 -0.40
C VAL A 105 8.99 -18.57 -1.79
N PRO A 106 9.90 -18.81 -2.74
CA PRO A 106 9.73 -18.42 -4.14
C PRO A 106 8.57 -19.14 -4.81
N GLY A 107 7.86 -18.45 -5.71
CA GLY A 107 6.72 -18.96 -6.50
C GLY A 107 7.04 -20.17 -7.39
N GLU A 108 8.30 -20.33 -7.78
CA GLU A 108 8.81 -21.44 -8.58
C GLU A 108 8.95 -22.75 -7.78
N GLU A 109 9.28 -22.67 -6.49
CA GLU A 109 9.37 -23.84 -5.60
C GLU A 109 7.99 -24.45 -5.29
N LEU A 110 6.92 -23.79 -5.75
CA LEU A 110 5.52 -24.12 -5.50
C LEU A 110 4.85 -24.80 -6.70
N GLU A 111 5.58 -25.03 -7.79
CA GLU A 111 5.09 -25.70 -9.00
C GLU A 111 4.84 -27.21 -8.81
N GLU A 112 5.43 -27.81 -7.77
CA GLU A 112 5.31 -29.26 -7.47
C GLU A 112 4.22 -29.59 -6.44
N LEU A 113 3.35 -28.64 -6.10
CA LEU A 113 2.28 -28.89 -5.14
C LEU A 113 1.28 -29.95 -5.67
N PRO A 114 0.83 -30.89 -4.83
CA PRO A 114 -0.04 -31.98 -5.25
C PRO A 114 -1.36 -31.45 -5.84
N PRO A 115 -1.97 -32.15 -6.80
CA PRO A 115 -3.17 -31.70 -7.50
C PRO A 115 -4.34 -31.47 -6.53
N LEU A 116 -5.23 -30.54 -6.91
CA LEU A 116 -6.47 -30.11 -6.24
C LEU A 116 -7.40 -31.26 -5.83
N GLN A 117 -7.01 -32.07 -4.86
CA GLN A 117 -7.82 -33.13 -4.27
C GLN A 117 -8.19 -32.72 -2.84
N GLY A 118 -9.48 -32.42 -2.65
CA GLY A 118 -10.03 -32.04 -1.34
C GLY A 118 -10.44 -30.58 -1.25
N LEU A 119 -11.39 -30.15 -2.10
CA LEU A 119 -12.13 -28.91 -1.92
C LEU A 119 -12.94 -28.97 -0.62
N HIS A 120 -12.30 -28.61 0.50
CA HIS A 120 -12.98 -28.25 1.73
C HIS A 120 -13.13 -26.74 1.76
N THR A 121 -14.38 -26.30 1.94
CA THR A 121 -14.89 -24.93 1.85
C THR A 121 -14.27 -23.93 2.85
N HIS A 122 -13.25 -24.34 3.61
CA HIS A 122 -12.59 -23.53 4.64
C HIS A 122 -11.04 -23.54 4.57
N SER A 123 -10.44 -24.12 3.51
CA SER A 123 -8.98 -24.19 3.34
C SER A 123 -8.51 -23.63 1.99
N PHE A 124 -9.12 -22.53 1.56
CA PHE A 124 -8.64 -21.75 0.40
C PHE A 124 -7.42 -20.90 0.82
N ARG A 125 -6.30 -21.61 0.98
CA ARG A 125 -4.97 -21.08 1.30
C ARG A 125 -4.29 -20.51 0.03
N TRP A 126 -3.17 -19.82 0.21
CA TRP A 126 -2.41 -19.18 -0.88
C TRP A 126 -1.85 -20.16 -1.93
N ASP A 127 -1.57 -21.40 -1.53
CA ASP A 127 -1.07 -22.48 -2.38
C ASP A 127 -2.07 -22.83 -3.50
N HIS A 128 -3.36 -22.91 -3.16
CA HIS A 128 -4.43 -23.07 -4.14
C HIS A 128 -4.62 -21.83 -5.02
N ALA A 129 -4.40 -20.63 -4.49
CA ALA A 129 -4.52 -19.38 -5.25
C ALA A 129 -3.48 -19.31 -6.37
N ILE A 130 -2.22 -19.68 -6.09
CA ILE A 130 -1.14 -19.68 -7.10
C ILE A 130 -1.40 -20.74 -8.18
N ALA A 131 -1.75 -21.97 -7.79
CA ALA A 131 -2.06 -23.03 -8.75
C ALA A 131 -3.23 -22.65 -9.67
N PHE A 132 -4.28 -22.06 -9.09
CA PHE A 132 -5.42 -21.57 -9.86
C PHE A 132 -5.07 -20.37 -10.74
N ALA A 133 -4.27 -19.41 -10.25
CA ALA A 133 -3.82 -18.26 -11.04
C ALA A 133 -3.03 -18.71 -12.28
N ARG A 134 -2.08 -19.65 -12.12
CA ARG A 134 -1.32 -20.23 -13.24
C ARG A 134 -2.22 -20.90 -14.27
N TRP A 135 -3.24 -21.63 -13.82
CA TRP A 135 -4.20 -22.28 -14.72
C TRP A 135 -5.13 -21.27 -15.42
N ALA A 136 -5.67 -20.29 -14.68
CA ALA A 136 -6.70 -19.38 -15.16
C ALA A 136 -6.13 -18.19 -15.96
N LEU A 137 -4.93 -17.74 -15.64
CA LEU A 137 -4.26 -16.61 -16.30
C LEU A 137 -3.27 -17.07 -17.37
N ALA A 138 -2.80 -18.32 -17.33
CA ALA A 138 -1.83 -18.86 -18.28
C ALA A 138 -0.62 -17.92 -18.45
N GLU A 139 -0.41 -17.38 -19.64
CA GLU A 139 0.71 -16.47 -19.96
C GLU A 139 0.63 -15.13 -19.20
N ASP A 140 -0.56 -14.74 -18.73
CA ASP A 140 -0.79 -13.51 -17.96
C ASP A 140 -0.55 -13.70 -16.45
N CYS A 141 -0.14 -14.90 -16.01
CA CYS A 141 0.20 -15.15 -14.61
C CYS A 141 1.55 -14.49 -14.27
N PRO A 142 1.65 -13.70 -13.18
CA PRO A 142 2.92 -13.14 -12.73
C PRO A 142 3.94 -14.25 -12.45
N THR A 143 5.17 -14.07 -12.92
CA THR A 143 6.26 -15.03 -12.70
C THR A 143 7.04 -14.73 -11.42
N ASP A 144 7.09 -13.47 -11.00
CA ASP A 144 7.73 -13.05 -9.76
C ASP A 144 6.71 -13.09 -8.62
N ILE A 145 6.59 -14.26 -7.99
CA ILE A 145 5.72 -14.47 -6.83
C ILE A 145 6.60 -14.84 -5.64
N THR A 146 6.40 -14.18 -4.50
CA THR A 146 7.03 -14.51 -3.22
C THR A 146 5.95 -14.75 -2.17
N VAL A 147 6.11 -15.79 -1.36
CA VAL A 147 5.22 -16.08 -0.22
C VAL A 147 5.99 -15.95 1.09
N TYR A 148 5.53 -15.07 1.97
CA TYR A 148 5.96 -15.02 3.36
C TYR A 148 5.00 -15.82 4.23
N LEU A 149 5.54 -16.77 4.98
CA LEU A 149 4.80 -17.56 5.95
C LEU A 149 5.31 -17.27 7.35
N ILE A 150 4.40 -17.09 8.29
CA ILE A 150 4.74 -16.87 9.71
C ILE A 150 4.19 -18.04 10.53
N GLU A 151 5.08 -18.74 11.25
CA GLU A 151 4.72 -19.86 12.10
C GLU A 151 3.81 -19.41 13.25
N VAL A 152 2.64 -20.04 13.39
CA VAL A 152 1.67 -19.72 14.43
C VAL A 152 2.07 -20.26 15.81
N SER A 153 1.69 -19.56 16.86
CA SER A 153 1.61 -20.11 18.21
C SER A 153 0.25 -20.75 18.48
N GLY A 154 -0.84 -20.14 18.01
CA GLY A 154 -2.22 -20.57 18.28
C GLY A 154 -3.24 -19.92 17.34
N VAL A 155 -4.33 -20.64 17.07
CA VAL A 155 -5.40 -20.22 16.13
C VAL A 155 -6.79 -20.29 16.77
N GLU A 156 -6.84 -20.03 18.08
CA GLU A 156 -8.07 -20.00 18.86
C GLU A 156 -9.04 -18.92 18.37
N LEU A 157 -10.32 -19.24 18.37
CA LEU A 157 -11.36 -18.31 17.92
C LEU A 157 -11.43 -17.09 18.86
N GLY A 158 -11.33 -15.89 18.29
CA GLY A 158 -11.42 -14.62 18.99
C GLY A 158 -10.16 -14.20 19.76
N ALA A 159 -9.05 -14.95 19.63
CA ALA A 159 -7.77 -14.55 20.19
C ALA A 159 -7.13 -13.43 19.35
N ASP A 160 -6.29 -12.61 20.00
CA ASP A 160 -5.39 -11.67 19.34
C ASP A 160 -4.14 -12.40 18.79
N LEU A 161 -3.31 -11.70 18.01
CA LEU A 161 -1.99 -12.22 17.62
C LEU A 161 -1.11 -12.45 18.85
N SER A 162 -0.40 -13.56 18.87
CA SER A 162 0.62 -13.85 19.86
C SER A 162 1.84 -12.93 19.69
N GLU A 163 2.55 -12.65 20.78
CA GLU A 163 3.74 -11.79 20.77
C GLU A 163 4.83 -12.23 19.77
N PRO A 164 5.16 -13.55 19.61
CA PRO A 164 6.11 -13.99 18.61
C PRO A 164 5.65 -13.70 17.18
N VAL A 165 4.37 -13.91 16.88
CA VAL A 165 3.80 -13.66 15.55
C VAL A 165 3.69 -12.17 15.26
N GLN A 166 3.33 -11.35 16.25
CA GLN A 166 3.34 -9.89 16.12
C GLN A 166 4.75 -9.36 15.83
N THR A 167 5.77 -9.88 16.52
CA THR A 167 7.17 -9.51 16.28
C THR A 167 7.63 -9.91 14.88
N ALA A 168 7.25 -11.11 14.43
CA ALA A 168 7.55 -11.61 13.09
C ALA A 168 6.84 -10.80 12.00
N MET A 169 5.58 -10.40 12.24
CA MET A 169 4.79 -9.56 11.35
C MET A 169 5.50 -8.23 11.07
N GLU A 170 5.99 -7.54 12.10
CA GLU A 170 6.74 -6.28 11.92
C GLU A 170 8.03 -6.48 11.11
N GLN A 171 8.74 -7.60 11.32
CA GLN A 171 9.92 -7.93 10.50
C GLN A 171 9.55 -8.18 9.03
N VAL A 172 8.42 -8.86 8.76
CA VAL A 172 7.95 -9.07 7.38
C VAL A 172 7.51 -7.75 6.75
N ILE A 173 6.84 -6.88 7.49
CA ILE A 173 6.49 -5.53 7.01
C ILE A 173 7.74 -4.78 6.58
N ASP A 174 8.79 -4.75 7.41
CA ASP A 174 10.01 -4.02 7.10
C ASP A 174 10.75 -4.61 5.88
N ARG A 175 10.70 -5.94 5.69
CA ARG A 175 11.20 -6.59 4.47
C ARG A 175 10.39 -6.22 3.23
N ILE A 176 9.06 -6.24 3.33
CA ILE A 176 8.18 -5.88 2.21
C ILE A 176 8.43 -4.42 1.79
N GLU A 177 8.51 -3.53 2.77
CA GLU A 177 8.81 -2.13 2.57
C GLU A 177 10.13 -1.94 1.83
N ALA A 178 11.22 -2.57 2.32
CA ALA A 178 12.55 -2.41 1.75
C ALA A 178 12.72 -3.06 0.37
N GLU A 179 12.17 -4.26 0.17
CA GLU A 179 12.43 -5.08 -1.02
C GLU A 179 11.48 -4.77 -2.18
N TYR A 180 10.24 -4.34 -1.90
CA TYR A 180 9.19 -4.21 -2.92
C TYR A 180 8.60 -2.80 -3.04
N LEU A 181 8.42 -2.08 -1.92
CA LEU A 181 7.70 -0.79 -1.94
C LEU A 181 8.63 0.42 -2.01
N ALA A 182 9.85 0.35 -1.47
CA ALA A 182 10.75 1.49 -1.37
C ALA A 182 11.06 2.14 -2.72
N ALA A 183 11.27 1.34 -3.78
CA ALA A 183 11.54 1.83 -5.13
C ALA A 183 10.32 2.50 -5.81
N LEU A 184 9.11 2.27 -5.29
CA LEU A 184 7.88 2.90 -5.77
C LEU A 184 7.57 4.20 -5.02
N ARG A 185 8.23 4.46 -3.89
CA ARG A 185 8.05 5.71 -3.16
C ARG A 185 8.82 6.84 -3.85
N PRO A 186 8.29 8.08 -3.82
CA PRO A 186 9.01 9.23 -4.33
C PRO A 186 10.36 9.37 -3.60
N GLU A 187 11.43 9.61 -4.36
CA GLU A 187 12.70 10.03 -3.77
C GLU A 187 12.50 11.38 -3.10
N VAL A 188 13.04 11.54 -1.89
CA VAL A 188 12.96 12.83 -1.20
C VAL A 188 14.07 13.71 -1.73
N ALA A 189 13.72 14.92 -2.19
CA ALA A 189 14.70 15.92 -2.57
C ALA A 189 15.72 16.15 -1.44
N ASP A 190 17.00 16.30 -1.80
CA ASP A 190 18.10 16.60 -0.86
C ASP A 190 17.82 17.86 -0.03
N GLU A 191 17.04 18.79 -0.57
CA GLU A 191 16.66 20.03 0.07
C GLU A 191 15.16 20.04 0.40
N ILE A 192 14.82 19.69 1.64
CA ILE A 192 13.43 19.68 2.12
C ILE A 192 13.04 21.10 2.54
N THR A 193 11.89 21.58 2.07
CA THR A 193 11.31 22.85 2.53
C THR A 193 9.87 22.68 2.99
N VAL A 194 9.46 23.53 3.93
CA VAL A 194 8.10 23.55 4.47
C VAL A 194 7.63 24.99 4.62
N GLU A 195 6.32 25.25 4.53
CA GLU A 195 5.76 26.59 4.74
C GLU A 195 5.08 26.67 6.12
N LEU A 196 5.51 27.61 6.96
CA LEU A 196 4.75 28.07 8.12
C LEU A 196 3.90 29.28 7.73
N THR A 197 2.60 29.17 7.90
CA THR A 197 1.67 30.29 7.70
C THR A 197 1.59 31.16 8.96
N ALA A 198 1.24 32.44 8.80
CA ALA A 198 1.04 33.37 9.92
C ALA A 198 -0.07 32.91 10.90
N ASP A 199 -1.03 32.11 10.44
CA ASP A 199 -2.11 31.57 11.26
C ASP A 199 -1.70 30.28 12.01
N GLY A 200 -0.44 29.84 11.88
CA GLY A 200 0.13 28.73 12.63
C GLY A 200 -0.06 27.34 11.99
N TYR A 201 -0.41 27.29 10.70
CA TYR A 201 -0.35 26.05 9.92
C TYR A 201 1.04 25.79 9.36
N LEU A 202 1.50 24.56 9.49
CA LEU A 202 2.58 23.97 8.71
C LEU A 202 2.02 23.34 7.44
N ARG A 203 2.69 23.53 6.31
CA ARG A 203 2.36 22.89 5.03
C ARG A 203 3.55 22.10 4.49
N LEU A 204 3.23 20.92 3.98
CA LEU A 204 4.14 20.01 3.30
C LEU A 204 3.64 19.84 1.86
N ASP A 205 4.54 19.77 0.90
CA ASP A 205 4.18 19.36 -0.45
C ASP A 205 3.80 17.86 -0.49
N ALA A 206 3.17 17.45 -1.59
CA ALA A 206 2.72 16.09 -1.79
C ALA A 206 3.85 15.05 -1.76
N GLU A 207 5.04 15.40 -2.26
CA GLU A 207 6.18 14.49 -2.40
C GLU A 207 6.79 14.16 -1.04
N LEU A 208 7.04 15.17 -0.21
CA LEU A 208 7.50 15.02 1.17
C LEU A 208 6.47 14.28 2.03
N ALA A 209 5.18 14.60 1.85
CA ALA A 209 4.11 13.93 2.58
C ALA A 209 4.04 12.43 2.23
N ALA A 210 4.00 12.09 0.94
CA ALA A 210 3.88 10.70 0.47
C ALA A 210 5.11 9.84 0.83
N SER A 211 6.30 10.45 0.84
CA SER A 211 7.55 9.74 1.15
C SER A 211 7.78 9.53 2.65
N ARG A 212 7.47 10.52 3.49
CA ARG A 212 7.85 10.52 4.93
C ARG A 212 6.68 10.43 5.90
N PHE A 213 5.46 10.75 5.48
CA PHE A 213 4.27 10.81 6.34
C PHE A 213 3.07 10.02 5.79
N PRO A 214 3.24 8.76 5.43
CA PRO A 214 2.25 8.08 4.62
C PRO A 214 1.00 7.62 5.42
N SER A 215 1.03 7.75 6.75
CA SER A 215 -0.12 7.56 7.64
C SER A 215 -0.97 8.81 7.86
N ASP A 216 -0.53 9.96 7.32
CA ASP A 216 -1.11 11.28 7.58
C ASP A 216 -1.23 11.65 9.07
N ALA A 217 -0.59 10.91 9.99
CA ALA A 217 -0.66 11.13 11.43
C ALA A 217 0.74 11.33 12.01
N VAL A 218 0.91 12.37 12.83
CA VAL A 218 2.21 12.73 13.40
C VAL A 218 2.13 13.08 14.87
N VAL A 219 3.24 12.88 15.57
CA VAL A 219 3.54 13.59 16.81
C VAL A 219 4.38 14.81 16.45
N ALA A 220 3.95 15.99 16.92
CA ALA A 220 4.73 17.21 16.78
C ALA A 220 5.23 17.67 18.16
N MET A 221 6.51 18.02 18.26
CA MET A 221 7.09 18.53 19.50
C MET A 221 8.23 19.50 19.21
N VAL A 222 8.48 20.44 20.13
CA VAL A 222 9.66 21.31 20.06
C VAL A 222 10.75 20.74 20.97
N ARG A 223 11.93 20.51 20.41
CA ARG A 223 13.11 20.00 21.13
C ARG A 223 14.37 20.66 20.58
N ASP A 224 15.21 21.15 21.49
CA ASP A 224 16.50 21.77 21.16
C ASP A 224 16.44 22.92 20.14
N GLY A 225 15.31 23.63 20.09
CA GLY A 225 15.08 24.75 19.15
C GLY A 225 14.43 24.36 17.82
N ASP A 226 14.28 23.07 17.56
CA ASP A 226 13.68 22.54 16.34
C ASP A 226 12.24 22.06 16.62
N LEU A 227 11.37 22.20 15.62
CA LEU A 227 10.11 21.46 15.53
C LEU A 227 10.39 20.09 14.93
N TRP A 228 10.03 19.06 15.67
CA TRP A 228 10.12 17.67 15.27
C TRP A 228 8.74 17.16 14.88
N LEU A 229 8.62 16.54 13.71
CA LEU A 229 7.45 15.78 13.29
C LEU A 229 7.83 14.32 13.13
N VAL A 230 7.23 13.47 13.94
CA VAL A 230 7.45 12.02 13.92
C VAL A 230 6.22 11.35 13.32
N PRO A 231 6.32 10.65 12.18
CA PRO A 231 5.21 9.90 11.61
C PRO A 231 4.81 8.77 12.56
N LEU A 232 3.52 8.63 12.78
CA LEU A 232 2.96 7.53 13.55
C LEU A 232 2.76 6.31 12.65
N ARG A 233 2.99 5.12 13.21
CA ARG A 233 2.69 3.84 12.56
C ARG A 233 1.58 3.13 13.34
N GLY A 234 0.61 2.56 12.65
CA GLY A 234 -0.40 1.69 13.25
C GLY A 234 -1.79 2.34 13.51
N PRO A 235 -2.83 1.51 13.79
CA PRO A 235 -4.24 1.92 13.72
C PRO A 235 -4.72 2.75 14.92
N ARG A 236 -3.91 2.81 15.99
CA ARG A 236 -4.34 3.25 17.32
C ARG A 236 -3.49 4.40 17.89
N SER A 237 -2.74 5.06 17.02
CA SER A 237 -1.78 6.08 17.42
C SER A 237 -2.50 7.43 17.50
N GLY A 238 -2.80 7.90 18.72
CA GLY A 238 -3.25 9.28 18.91
C GLY A 238 -2.20 10.26 18.38
N GLY A 239 -2.62 11.40 17.83
CA GLY A 239 -1.69 12.35 17.22
C GLY A 239 -2.38 13.48 16.48
N LEU A 240 -1.56 14.30 15.83
CA LEU A 240 -2.00 15.39 14.98
C LEU A 240 -2.15 14.92 13.53
N LEU A 241 -3.24 15.31 12.87
CA LEU A 241 -3.57 14.87 11.51
C LEU A 241 -3.03 15.86 10.46
N LEU A 242 -2.29 15.33 9.48
CA LEU A 242 -1.87 15.98 8.24
C LEU A 242 -3.01 15.94 7.21
N LYS A 243 -3.85 16.97 7.23
CA LYS A 243 -5.02 17.07 6.36
C LYS A 243 -4.60 17.37 4.92
N GLN A 244 -5.15 16.61 3.97
CA GLN A 244 -5.02 16.93 2.55
C GLN A 244 -5.63 18.31 2.27
N ARG A 245 -4.82 19.17 1.65
CA ARG A 245 -5.15 20.57 1.36
C ARG A 245 -5.67 20.74 -0.06
N ASN A 246 -5.19 19.95 -1.01
CA ASN A 246 -5.57 20.04 -2.42
C ASN A 246 -5.50 18.68 -3.14
N PRO A 247 -6.02 18.57 -4.38
CA PRO A 247 -5.97 17.33 -5.16
C PRO A 247 -4.56 16.85 -5.52
N ALA A 248 -3.55 17.73 -5.47
CA ALA A 248 -2.15 17.34 -5.73
C ALA A 248 -1.56 16.50 -4.60
N GLY A 249 -2.16 16.54 -3.40
CA GLY A 249 -1.72 15.74 -2.24
C GLY A 249 -1.02 16.54 -1.16
N ASP A 250 -0.88 17.87 -1.31
CA ASP A 250 -0.26 18.74 -0.30
C ASP A 250 -0.95 18.58 1.05
N ARG A 251 -0.18 18.60 2.13
CA ARG A 251 -0.68 18.41 3.50
C ARG A 251 -0.58 19.66 4.33
N SER A 252 -1.47 19.77 5.31
CA SER A 252 -1.50 20.86 6.27
C SER A 252 -1.76 20.36 7.69
N LEU A 253 -1.08 20.98 8.64
CA LEU A 253 -1.20 20.69 10.05
C LEU A 253 -1.20 21.98 10.88
N LEU A 254 -2.14 22.12 11.82
CA LEU A 254 -2.12 23.21 12.79
C LEU A 254 -1.09 22.89 13.89
N ILE A 255 -0.05 23.72 14.01
CA ILE A 255 1.05 23.53 14.97
C ILE A 255 1.20 24.69 15.96
N ARG A 256 0.28 25.66 15.92
CA ARG A 256 0.37 26.92 16.69
C ARG A 256 0.65 26.71 18.18
N GLU A 257 -0.07 25.80 18.82
CA GLU A 257 0.13 25.46 20.22
C GLU A 257 1.44 24.70 20.46
N VAL A 258 1.86 23.86 19.52
CA VAL A 258 3.10 23.07 19.59
C VAL A 258 4.32 24.00 19.59
N ILE A 259 4.29 25.06 18.80
CA ILE A 259 5.37 26.06 18.74
C ILE A 259 5.20 27.19 19.78
N ALA A 260 4.27 27.05 20.73
CA ALA A 260 4.00 28.02 21.78
C ALA A 260 3.73 29.45 21.25
N ASP A 261 2.88 29.57 20.23
CA ASP A 261 2.45 30.85 19.63
C ASP A 261 3.59 31.74 19.08
N ARG A 262 4.76 31.16 18.79
CA ARG A 262 5.87 31.88 18.14
C ARG A 262 5.41 32.45 16.79
N ALA A 263 5.66 33.74 16.58
CA ALA A 263 5.32 34.46 15.35
C ALA A 263 6.34 34.18 14.23
N ILE A 264 6.38 32.93 13.76
CA ILE A 264 7.25 32.48 12.67
C ILE A 264 6.36 32.18 11.46
N SER A 265 6.73 32.72 10.30
CA SER A 265 6.04 32.44 9.04
C SER A 265 6.99 32.57 7.86
N GLY A 266 6.74 31.80 6.80
CA GLY A 266 7.56 31.76 5.59
C GLY A 266 7.95 30.33 5.24
N VAL A 267 8.81 30.22 4.23
CA VAL A 267 9.38 28.94 3.81
C VAL A 267 10.63 28.68 4.66
N LEU A 268 10.65 27.54 5.34
CA LEU A 268 11.75 27.09 6.19
C LEU A 268 12.41 25.87 5.56
N ARG A 269 13.73 25.78 5.69
CA ARG A 269 14.45 24.55 5.40
C ARG A 269 14.17 23.53 6.50
N ALA A 270 14.08 22.27 6.10
CA ALA A 270 13.91 21.15 7.00
C ALA A 270 14.92 20.05 6.64
N CYS A 271 15.18 19.14 7.57
CA CYS A 271 15.97 17.96 7.31
C CYS A 271 15.28 16.72 7.85
N TRP A 272 15.47 15.60 7.18
CA TRP A 272 15.04 14.31 7.67
C TRP A 272 16.12 13.70 8.55
N ASP A 273 15.75 13.31 9.77
CA ASP A 273 16.60 12.59 10.71
C ASP A 273 16.30 11.10 10.58
N ASP A 274 17.18 10.35 9.92
CA ASP A 274 16.99 8.91 9.67
C ASP A 274 17.04 8.08 10.96
N GLU A 275 17.85 8.47 11.94
CA GLU A 275 17.98 7.77 13.22
C GLU A 275 16.65 7.80 14.00
N HIS A 276 16.03 8.97 14.05
CA HIS A 276 14.77 9.18 14.77
C HIS A 276 13.54 9.04 13.88
N ARG A 277 13.74 8.86 12.57
CA ARG A 277 12.71 8.86 11.52
C ARG A 277 11.78 10.05 11.64
N ALA A 278 12.35 11.25 11.75
CA ALA A 278 11.60 12.46 12.04
C ALA A 278 12.00 13.60 11.09
N LEU A 279 11.04 14.45 10.73
CA LEU A 279 11.33 15.72 10.07
C LEU A 279 11.66 16.76 11.14
N ARG A 280 12.81 17.42 10.98
CA ARG A 280 13.28 18.49 11.84
C ARG A 280 13.23 19.82 11.10
N ILE A 281 12.58 20.80 11.71
CA ILE A 281 12.41 22.14 11.17
C ILE A 281 13.00 23.11 12.19
N PRO A 282 14.15 23.73 11.92
CA PRO A 282 14.72 24.74 12.81
C PRO A 282 13.73 25.90 12.99
N LEU A 283 13.41 26.24 14.25
CA LEU A 283 12.53 27.38 14.58
C LEU A 283 13.31 28.65 14.90
N HIS A 284 14.59 28.70 14.52
CA HIS A 284 15.44 29.87 14.71
C HIS A 284 15.30 30.83 13.53
N ASP A 285 15.27 32.13 13.83
CA ASP A 285 15.48 33.17 12.83
C ASP A 285 16.95 33.08 12.36
N GLU A 286 17.24 32.42 11.23
CA GLU A 286 18.49 32.74 10.54
C GLU A 286 18.32 34.14 9.93
N PRO A 287 19.14 35.14 10.31
CA PRO A 287 19.19 36.37 9.57
C PRO A 287 19.67 36.01 8.15
N GLY A 288 18.86 36.32 7.15
CA GLY A 288 19.29 36.23 5.75
C GLY A 288 20.64 36.93 5.56
N PRO A 289 21.46 36.49 4.58
CA PRO A 289 22.81 37.01 4.42
C PRO A 289 22.79 38.55 4.36
N PRO A 290 23.71 39.25 5.04
CA PRO A 290 23.81 40.70 4.91
C PRO A 290 24.08 41.04 3.43
N GLY A 291 23.33 42.02 2.93
CA GLY A 291 23.13 42.30 1.51
C GLY A 291 24.36 42.75 0.72
#